data_AF-R9LVW8-F1
#
_entry.id   AF-R9LVW8-F1
#
_cell.length_a   1.000
_cell.length_b   1.000
_cell.length_c   1.000
_cell.angle_alpha   90.00
_cell.angle_beta   90.00
_cell.angle_gamma   90.00
#
_symmetry.space_group_name_H-M   'P 1'
#
loop_
_entity.id
_entity.type
_entity.pdbx_description
1 polymer ?
#
loop_
_entity_poly.entity_id
_entity_poly.type
_entity_poly.pdbx_seq_one_letter_code
_entity_poly.pdbx_strand_id
1 'polypeptide(L)'
;MEYTEYKKDKEEVKETEKETIEEAREQRKAGKEAKRDEIKAAREEDKAEIELAKDDIHAAREAKRDIRKADREELHETRENTKGMDEEDRKAAIETVKEEDKAEIELAKDDIKAAKEAKKELKEEDRKSFKELKEEAREKYDELKEEVRNEIKEAREEASEKIKDLKDELNKDE
;
A
#
# COMPACT_ATOMS: atom_id res chain seq x y z
N MET A 1 -44.60 15.09 40.43
CA MET A 1 -43.75 15.91 39.56
C MET A 1 -44.57 17.03 38.97
N GLU A 2 -44.06 18.26 39.00
CA GLU A 2 -44.72 19.38 38.33
C GLU A 2 -44.43 19.38 36.82
N TYR A 3 -45.36 19.88 36.00
CA TYR A 3 -45.19 19.91 34.53
C TYR A 3 -43.93 20.66 34.06
N THR A 4 -43.52 21.69 34.79
CA THR A 4 -42.30 22.46 34.52
C THR A 4 -41.04 21.65 34.75
N GLU A 5 -41.04 20.79 35.76
CA GLU A 5 -39.96 19.85 36.09
C GLU A 5 -39.87 18.75 35.02
N TYR A 6 -41.00 18.12 34.67
CA TYR A 6 -41.09 17.16 33.55
C TYR A 6 -40.48 17.69 32.25
N LYS A 7 -40.79 18.95 31.91
CA LYS A 7 -40.30 19.56 30.67
C LYS A 7 -38.78 19.77 30.70
N LYS A 8 -38.22 20.12 31.86
CA LYS A 8 -36.78 20.29 32.04
C LYS A 8 -36.06 18.94 31.93
N ASP A 9 -36.52 17.94 32.67
CA ASP A 9 -35.89 16.61 32.70
C ASP A 9 -35.98 15.91 31.33
N LYS A 10 -37.09 16.09 30.62
CA LYS A 10 -37.23 15.61 29.24
C LYS A 10 -36.23 16.26 28.27
N GLU A 11 -35.92 17.54 28.43
CA GLU A 11 -34.92 18.20 27.58
C GLU A 11 -33.51 17.72 27.93
N GLU A 12 -33.18 17.50 29.22
CA GLU A 12 -31.92 16.88 29.64
C GLU A 12 -31.74 15.46 29.06
N VAL A 13 -32.81 14.65 29.04
CA VAL A 13 -32.77 13.31 28.41
C VAL A 13 -32.51 13.40 26.90
N LYS A 14 -33.10 14.37 26.19
CA LYS A 14 -32.83 14.56 24.76
C LYS A 14 -31.44 15.10 24.49
N GLU A 15 -30.93 15.95 25.37
CA GLU A 15 -29.58 16.52 25.24
C GLU A 15 -28.53 15.42 25.41
N THR A 16 -28.69 14.55 26.41
CA THR A 16 -27.83 13.38 26.61
C THR A 16 -27.94 12.34 25.47
N GLU A 17 -29.13 12.09 24.93
CA GLU A 17 -29.30 11.28 23.69
C GLU A 17 -28.54 11.90 22.52
N LYS A 18 -28.60 13.23 22.38
CA LYS A 18 -27.95 13.94 21.29
C LYS A 18 -26.42 13.89 21.41
N GLU A 19 -25.88 14.09 22.62
CA GLU A 19 -24.44 14.00 22.87
C GLU A 19 -23.90 12.60 22.57
N THR A 20 -24.55 11.56 23.10
CA THR A 20 -24.15 10.16 22.83
C THR A 20 -24.20 9.81 21.34
N ILE A 21 -25.22 10.27 20.60
CA ILE A 21 -25.29 10.09 19.15
C ILE A 21 -24.17 10.87 18.42
N GLU A 22 -23.80 12.05 18.92
CA GLU A 22 -22.74 12.87 18.33
C GLU A 22 -21.36 12.24 18.55
N GLU A 23 -21.08 11.73 19.74
CA GLU A 23 -19.87 10.97 20.06
C GLU A 23 -19.73 9.72 19.18
N ALA A 24 -20.79 8.91 19.05
CA ALA A 24 -20.78 7.73 18.18
C ALA A 24 -20.50 8.09 16.70
N ARG A 25 -21.00 9.25 16.25
CA ARG A 25 -20.71 9.75 14.89
C ARG A 25 -19.26 10.24 14.74
N GLU A 26 -18.71 10.90 15.74
CA GLU A 26 -17.32 11.34 15.79
C GLU A 26 -16.37 10.14 15.72
N GLN A 27 -16.61 9.11 16.52
CA GLN A 27 -15.84 7.86 16.49
C GLN A 27 -15.85 7.22 15.09
N ARG A 28 -17.01 7.19 14.42
CA ARG A 28 -17.11 6.71 13.04
C ARG A 28 -16.30 7.53 12.05
N LYS A 29 -16.24 8.86 12.22
CA LYS A 29 -15.43 9.75 11.36
C LYS A 29 -13.94 9.49 11.60
N ALA A 30 -13.51 9.47 12.85
CA ALA A 30 -12.13 9.21 13.23
C ALA A 30 -11.65 7.85 12.70
N GLY A 31 -12.48 6.80 12.84
CA GLY A 31 -12.17 5.48 12.29
C GLY A 31 -12.10 5.42 10.76
N LYS A 32 -12.78 6.32 10.03
CA LYS A 32 -12.60 6.44 8.57
C LYS A 32 -11.29 7.13 8.20
N GLU A 33 -10.90 8.13 8.98
CA GLU A 33 -9.69 8.92 8.75
C GLU A 33 -8.44 8.09 9.02
N ALA A 34 -8.38 7.43 10.17
CA ALA A 34 -7.31 6.48 10.50
C ALA A 34 -7.07 5.43 9.41
N LYS A 35 -8.15 4.89 8.81
CA LYS A 35 -8.07 3.92 7.70
C LYS A 35 -7.54 4.53 6.40
N ARG A 36 -7.83 5.80 6.14
CA ARG A 36 -7.26 6.49 4.97
C ARG A 36 -5.76 6.68 5.13
N ASP A 37 -5.32 6.99 6.35
CA ASP A 37 -3.92 7.19 6.65
C ASP A 37 -3.13 5.88 6.58
N GLU A 38 -3.67 4.78 7.11
CA GLU A 38 -3.07 3.44 7.00
C GLU A 38 -2.89 3.00 5.54
N ILE A 39 -3.94 3.15 4.70
CA ILE A 39 -3.86 2.85 3.25
C ILE A 39 -2.85 3.75 2.54
N LYS A 40 -2.72 5.01 2.98
CA LYS A 40 -1.79 5.97 2.37
C LYS A 40 -0.35 5.64 2.74
N ALA A 41 -0.08 5.31 4.00
CA ALA A 41 1.24 4.91 4.47
C ALA A 41 1.74 3.67 3.73
N ALA A 42 0.92 2.62 3.63
CA ALA A 42 1.26 1.41 2.88
C ALA A 42 1.61 1.71 1.40
N ARG A 43 0.85 2.60 0.75
CA ARG A 43 1.16 3.03 -0.63
C ARG A 43 2.46 3.79 -0.77
N GLU A 44 2.84 4.58 0.24
CA GLU A 44 4.08 5.34 0.21
C GLU A 44 5.29 4.42 0.40
N GLU A 45 5.16 3.40 1.25
CA GLU A 45 6.15 2.33 1.43
C GLU A 45 6.37 1.52 0.14
N ASP A 46 5.29 0.98 -0.45
CA ASP A 46 5.35 0.26 -1.74
C ASP A 46 6.01 1.10 -2.84
N LYS A 47 5.71 2.41 -2.87
CA LYS A 47 6.27 3.33 -3.86
C LYS A 47 7.78 3.47 -3.70
N ALA A 48 8.28 3.54 -2.47
CA ALA A 48 9.71 3.65 -2.17
C ALA A 48 10.45 2.38 -2.61
N GLU A 49 9.90 1.19 -2.34
CA GLU A 49 10.49 -0.08 -2.80
C GLU A 49 10.53 -0.18 -4.33
N ILE A 50 9.48 0.25 -5.02
CA ILE A 50 9.45 0.31 -6.48
C ILE A 50 10.50 1.28 -7.05
N GLU A 51 10.79 2.39 -6.37
CA GLU A 51 11.84 3.33 -6.78
C GLU A 51 13.23 2.71 -6.65
N LEU A 52 13.55 2.07 -5.51
CA LEU A 52 14.81 1.34 -5.34
C LEU A 52 15.00 0.27 -6.43
N ALA A 53 13.98 -0.55 -6.69
CA ALA A 53 14.04 -1.57 -7.73
C ALA A 53 14.18 -1.01 -9.17
N LYS A 54 13.79 0.25 -9.42
CA LYS A 54 14.05 0.92 -10.70
C LYS A 54 15.50 1.35 -10.82
N ASP A 55 16.08 1.86 -9.73
CA ASP A 55 17.47 2.31 -9.69
C ASP A 55 18.42 1.12 -9.88
N ASP A 56 18.15 -0.03 -9.27
CA ASP A 56 18.92 -1.26 -9.49
C ASP A 56 18.89 -1.73 -10.96
N ILE A 57 17.72 -1.64 -11.60
CA ILE A 57 17.59 -1.94 -13.04
C ILE A 57 18.36 -0.94 -13.91
N HIS A 58 18.41 0.32 -13.50
CA HIS A 58 19.18 1.34 -14.19
C HIS A 58 20.69 1.04 -14.07
N ALA A 59 21.17 0.77 -12.86
CA ALA A 59 22.56 0.42 -12.60
C ALA A 59 22.99 -0.84 -13.40
N ALA A 60 22.17 -1.88 -13.40
CA ALA A 60 22.44 -3.10 -14.18
C ALA A 60 22.49 -2.83 -15.70
N ARG A 61 21.67 -1.91 -16.21
CA ARG A 61 21.71 -1.52 -17.63
C ARG A 61 22.96 -0.71 -17.98
N GLU A 62 23.41 0.16 -17.09
CA GLU A 62 24.64 0.94 -17.29
C GLU A 62 25.86 0.02 -17.26
N ALA A 63 25.97 -0.87 -16.27
CA ALA A 63 27.03 -1.87 -16.22
C ALA A 63 27.11 -2.69 -17.52
N LYS A 64 25.97 -3.16 -18.05
CA LYS A 64 25.93 -3.88 -19.33
C LYS A 64 26.35 -3.03 -20.53
N ARG A 65 26.06 -1.73 -20.50
CA ARG A 65 26.48 -0.82 -21.56
C ARG A 65 27.99 -0.62 -21.53
N ASP A 66 28.58 -0.51 -20.35
CA ASP A 66 30.00 -0.26 -20.20
C ASP A 66 30.84 -1.50 -20.50
N ILE A 67 30.39 -2.70 -20.11
CA ILE A 67 30.97 -3.97 -20.56
C ILE A 67 31.03 -4.00 -22.09
N ARG A 68 29.90 -3.80 -22.78
CA ARG A 68 29.87 -3.77 -24.26
C ARG A 68 30.80 -2.74 -24.90
N LYS A 69 31.11 -1.64 -24.23
CA LYS A 69 32.06 -0.65 -24.75
C LYS A 69 33.49 -1.16 -24.59
N ALA A 70 33.83 -1.72 -23.43
CA ALA A 70 35.12 -2.34 -23.17
C ALA A 70 35.38 -3.48 -24.17
N ASP A 71 34.44 -4.42 -24.32
CA ASP A 71 34.53 -5.53 -25.29
C ASP A 71 34.78 -4.99 -26.72
N ARG A 72 34.08 -3.93 -27.10
CA ARG A 72 34.24 -3.30 -28.43
C ARG A 72 35.64 -2.69 -28.61
N GLU A 73 36.20 -2.07 -27.58
CA GLU A 73 37.55 -1.49 -27.61
C GLU A 73 38.61 -2.59 -27.69
N GLU A 74 38.47 -3.66 -26.91
CA GLU A 74 39.38 -4.81 -26.92
C GLU A 74 39.38 -5.52 -28.29
N LEU A 75 38.21 -5.71 -28.88
CA LEU A 75 38.06 -6.28 -30.22
C LEU A 75 38.64 -5.37 -31.32
N HIS A 76 38.59 -4.04 -31.13
CA HIS A 76 39.23 -3.09 -32.03
C HIS A 76 40.76 -3.13 -31.91
N GLU A 77 41.28 -3.16 -30.69
CA GLU A 77 42.72 -3.22 -30.40
C GLU A 77 43.35 -4.52 -30.90
N THR A 78 42.74 -5.68 -30.63
CA THR A 78 43.21 -6.97 -31.18
C THR A 78 43.21 -6.98 -32.70
N ARG A 79 42.24 -6.34 -33.34
CA ARG A 79 42.19 -6.24 -34.81
C ARG A 79 43.29 -5.36 -35.40
N GLU A 80 43.72 -4.31 -34.69
CA GLU A 80 44.88 -3.49 -35.06
C GLU A 80 46.19 -4.23 -34.78
N ASN A 81 46.31 -4.91 -33.64
CA ASN A 81 47.53 -5.63 -33.25
C ASN A 81 47.84 -6.85 -34.12
N THR A 82 46.81 -7.48 -34.70
CA THR A 82 46.94 -8.65 -35.59
C THR A 82 47.02 -8.26 -37.08
N LYS A 83 47.06 -6.96 -37.39
CA LYS A 83 47.05 -6.39 -38.74
C LYS A 83 48.43 -6.53 -39.39
N GLY A 84 48.75 -7.74 -39.82
CA GLY A 84 50.06 -8.13 -40.36
C GLY A 84 50.38 -9.60 -40.15
N MET A 85 49.58 -10.31 -39.34
CA MET A 85 49.62 -11.76 -39.19
C MET A 85 48.92 -12.45 -40.38
N ASP A 86 49.21 -13.74 -40.54
CA ASP A 86 48.52 -14.61 -41.50
C ASP A 86 47.02 -14.67 -41.22
N GLU A 87 46.22 -14.90 -42.25
CA GLU A 87 44.76 -14.71 -42.16
C GLU A 87 44.08 -15.71 -41.22
N GLU A 88 44.58 -16.95 -41.15
CA GLU A 88 44.12 -17.97 -40.20
C GLU A 88 44.43 -17.59 -38.75
N ASP A 89 45.67 -17.17 -38.45
CA ASP A 89 46.08 -16.77 -37.10
C ASP A 89 45.32 -15.53 -36.63
N ARG A 90 45.15 -14.55 -37.53
CA ARG A 90 44.33 -13.36 -37.24
C ARG A 90 42.89 -13.72 -36.94
N LYS A 91 42.32 -14.68 -37.67
CA LYS A 91 40.93 -15.11 -37.49
C LYS A 91 40.77 -15.87 -36.17
N ALA A 92 41.71 -16.75 -35.82
CA ALA A 92 41.72 -17.46 -34.56
C ALA A 92 41.79 -16.50 -33.36
N ALA A 93 42.67 -15.51 -33.39
CA ALA A 93 42.79 -14.50 -32.32
C ALA A 93 41.54 -13.63 -32.15
N ILE A 94 40.83 -13.32 -33.23
CA ILE A 94 39.56 -12.57 -33.18
C ILE A 94 38.40 -13.47 -32.68
N GLU A 95 38.46 -14.77 -32.98
CA GLU A 95 37.43 -15.74 -32.57
C GLU A 95 37.50 -16.03 -31.08
N THR A 96 38.70 -16.14 -30.50
CA THR A 96 38.88 -16.33 -29.05
C THR A 96 38.29 -15.17 -28.23
N VAL A 97 38.57 -13.92 -28.60
CA VAL A 97 38.00 -12.73 -27.94
C VAL A 97 36.47 -12.73 -28.03
N LYS A 98 35.91 -13.08 -29.20
CA LYS A 98 34.46 -13.14 -29.38
C LYS A 98 33.78 -14.24 -28.58
N GLU A 99 34.46 -15.37 -28.34
CA GLU A 99 33.92 -16.44 -27.50
C GLU A 99 33.95 -16.06 -26.02
N GLU A 100 35.01 -15.39 -25.57
CA GLU A 100 35.12 -14.82 -24.21
C GLU A 100 34.02 -13.78 -23.97
N ASP A 101 33.86 -12.80 -24.88
CA ASP A 101 32.78 -11.79 -24.83
C ASP A 101 31.39 -12.42 -24.78
N LYS A 102 31.18 -13.49 -25.55
CA LYS A 102 29.88 -14.18 -25.63
C LYS A 102 29.51 -14.84 -24.30
N ALA A 103 30.48 -15.44 -23.61
CA ALA A 103 30.25 -16.06 -22.31
C ALA A 103 29.86 -15.02 -21.25
N GLU A 104 30.52 -13.86 -21.24
CA GLU A 104 30.24 -12.78 -20.30
C GLU A 104 28.89 -12.09 -20.58
N ILE A 105 28.54 -11.92 -21.86
CA ILE A 105 27.22 -11.40 -22.29
C ILE A 105 26.07 -12.35 -21.92
N GLU A 106 26.27 -13.66 -21.99
CA GLU A 106 25.27 -14.67 -21.60
C GLU A 106 24.97 -14.59 -20.09
N LEU A 107 26.00 -14.55 -19.24
CA LEU A 107 25.84 -14.34 -17.79
C LEU A 107 25.07 -13.06 -17.48
N ALA A 108 25.46 -11.94 -18.11
CA ALA A 108 24.77 -10.66 -17.95
C ALA A 108 23.35 -10.61 -18.59
N LYS A 109 22.92 -11.61 -19.36
CA LYS A 109 21.51 -11.74 -19.79
C LYS A 109 20.69 -12.48 -18.73
N ASP A 110 21.24 -13.54 -18.17
CA ASP A 110 20.57 -14.34 -17.14
C ASP A 110 20.33 -13.51 -15.88
N ASP A 111 21.30 -12.70 -15.45
CA ASP A 111 21.13 -11.76 -14.33
C ASP A 111 20.02 -10.72 -14.59
N ILE A 112 19.95 -10.18 -15.81
CA ILE A 112 18.88 -9.23 -16.20
C ILE A 112 17.52 -9.92 -16.24
N LYS A 113 17.48 -11.19 -16.63
CA LYS A 113 16.26 -11.98 -16.66
C LYS A 113 15.79 -12.27 -15.23
N ALA A 114 16.68 -12.71 -14.35
CA ALA A 114 16.42 -12.90 -12.93
C ALA A 114 15.92 -11.61 -12.27
N ALA A 115 16.59 -10.48 -12.51
CA ALA A 115 16.15 -9.17 -12.00
C ALA A 115 14.77 -8.74 -12.52
N LYS A 116 14.44 -9.08 -13.77
CA LYS A 116 13.10 -8.83 -14.34
C LYS A 116 12.02 -9.71 -13.71
N GLU A 117 12.32 -10.97 -13.46
CA GLU A 117 11.42 -11.93 -12.83
C GLU A 117 11.16 -11.54 -11.38
N ALA A 118 12.22 -11.24 -10.60
CA ALA A 118 12.10 -10.71 -9.24
C ALA A 118 11.24 -9.44 -9.17
N LYS A 119 11.41 -8.50 -10.11
CA LYS A 119 10.54 -7.32 -10.22
C LYS A 119 9.07 -7.64 -10.50
N LYS A 120 8.82 -8.70 -11.27
CA LYS A 120 7.45 -9.12 -11.60
C LYS A 120 6.79 -9.76 -10.38
N GLU A 121 7.54 -10.57 -9.64
CA GLU A 121 7.10 -11.19 -8.39
C GLU A 121 6.78 -10.15 -7.32
N LEU A 122 7.69 -9.19 -7.06
CA LEU A 122 7.44 -8.07 -6.14
C LEU A 122 6.14 -7.33 -6.51
N LYS A 123 5.92 -7.00 -7.78
CA LYS A 123 4.67 -6.37 -8.23
C LYS A 123 3.41 -7.20 -8.01
N GLU A 124 3.51 -8.53 -8.09
CA GLU A 124 2.38 -9.43 -7.86
C GLU A 124 2.10 -9.56 -6.36
N GLU A 125 3.14 -9.63 -5.55
CA GLU A 125 3.08 -9.62 -4.09
C GLU A 125 2.47 -8.32 -3.58
N ASP A 126 2.96 -7.15 -3.98
CA ASP A 126 2.40 -5.82 -3.62
C ASP A 126 0.92 -5.73 -3.93
N ARG A 127 0.50 -6.21 -5.11
CA ARG A 127 -0.91 -6.20 -5.52
C ARG A 127 -1.77 -7.08 -4.61
N LYS A 128 -1.21 -8.19 -4.15
CA LYS A 128 -1.90 -9.11 -3.23
C LYS A 128 -1.98 -8.50 -1.84
N SER A 129 -0.87 -8.01 -1.30
CA SER A 129 -0.78 -7.33 0.00
C SER A 129 -1.73 -6.13 0.06
N PHE A 130 -1.74 -5.29 -0.99
CA PHE A 130 -2.66 -4.15 -1.08
C PHE A 130 -4.13 -4.58 -1.13
N LYS A 131 -4.43 -5.71 -1.78
CA LYS A 131 -5.79 -6.24 -1.85
C LYS A 131 -6.25 -6.77 -0.49
N GLU A 132 -5.39 -7.49 0.20
CA GLU A 132 -5.63 -8.03 1.55
C GLU A 132 -5.85 -6.88 2.55
N LEU A 133 -4.94 -5.89 2.60
CA LEU A 133 -5.10 -4.69 3.44
C LEU A 133 -6.42 -3.96 3.16
N LYS A 134 -6.82 -3.86 1.89
CA LYS A 134 -8.09 -3.22 1.51
C LYS A 134 -9.31 -4.02 1.97
N GLU A 135 -9.24 -5.35 1.94
CA GLU A 135 -10.31 -6.23 2.43
C GLU A 135 -10.41 -6.17 3.96
N GLU A 136 -9.29 -6.29 4.69
CA GLU A 136 -9.26 -6.15 6.15
C GLU A 136 -9.73 -4.77 6.62
N ALA A 137 -9.27 -3.70 5.98
CA ALA A 137 -9.70 -2.33 6.30
C ALA A 137 -11.21 -2.13 6.07
N ARG A 138 -11.78 -2.85 5.09
CA ARG A 138 -13.22 -2.82 4.81
C ARG A 138 -14.00 -3.56 5.88
N GLU A 139 -13.57 -4.76 6.27
CA GLU A 139 -14.21 -5.56 7.32
C GLU A 139 -14.26 -4.77 8.65
N LYS A 140 -13.11 -4.27 9.11
CA LYS A 140 -13.03 -3.40 10.30
C LYS A 140 -13.90 -2.15 10.20
N TYR A 141 -14.22 -1.66 8.99
CA TYR A 141 -15.10 -0.50 8.80
C TYR A 141 -16.57 -0.86 8.84
N ASP A 142 -16.93 -2.01 8.31
CA ASP A 142 -18.30 -2.50 8.40
C ASP A 142 -18.64 -2.89 9.86
N GLU A 143 -17.69 -3.45 10.61
CA GLU A 143 -17.81 -3.67 12.06
C GLU A 143 -18.05 -2.37 12.84
N LEU A 144 -17.13 -1.39 12.74
CA LEU A 144 -17.27 -0.09 13.41
C LEU A 144 -18.59 0.61 13.04
N LYS A 145 -19.05 0.44 11.81
CA LYS A 145 -20.31 1.04 11.33
C LYS A 145 -21.52 0.38 11.97
N GLU A 146 -21.49 -0.94 12.20
CA GLU A 146 -22.54 -1.67 12.92
C GLU A 146 -22.52 -1.33 14.42
N GLU A 147 -21.34 -1.25 15.04
CA GLU A 147 -21.19 -0.80 16.44
C GLU A 147 -21.84 0.58 16.66
N VAL A 148 -21.46 1.57 15.85
CA VAL A 148 -22.02 2.93 15.93
C VAL A 148 -23.53 2.95 15.66
N ARG A 149 -24.06 2.03 14.83
CA ARG A 149 -25.51 1.92 14.64
C ARG A 149 -26.20 1.38 15.88
N ASN A 150 -25.60 0.41 16.55
CA ASN A 150 -26.13 -0.17 17.78
C ASN A 150 -26.10 0.86 18.91
N GLU A 151 -25.00 1.57 19.10
CA GLU A 151 -24.89 2.65 20.11
C GLU A 151 -25.98 3.73 19.91
N ILE A 152 -26.19 4.19 18.68
CA ILE A 152 -27.24 5.17 18.37
C ILE A 152 -28.64 4.61 18.66
N LYS A 153 -28.85 3.31 18.41
CA LYS A 153 -30.13 2.64 18.66
C LYS A 153 -30.39 2.50 20.16
N GLU A 154 -29.38 2.08 20.92
CA GLU A 154 -29.43 1.96 22.37
C GLU A 154 -29.68 3.32 23.04
N ALA A 155 -28.96 4.37 22.62
CA ALA A 155 -29.18 5.73 23.13
C ALA A 155 -30.63 6.21 22.94
N ARG A 156 -31.22 5.90 21.78
CA ARG A 156 -32.63 6.23 21.48
C ARG A 156 -33.62 5.43 22.31
N GLU A 157 -33.36 4.14 22.49
CA GLU A 157 -34.20 3.26 23.30
C GLU A 157 -34.18 3.70 24.76
N GLU A 158 -32.99 3.97 25.32
CA GLU A 158 -32.86 4.51 26.69
C GLU A 158 -33.55 5.85 26.86
N ALA A 159 -33.37 6.79 25.92
CA ALA A 159 -34.03 8.10 25.98
C ALA A 159 -35.55 7.96 25.92
N SER A 160 -36.06 7.06 25.08
CA SER A 160 -37.49 6.78 24.98
C SER A 160 -38.05 6.17 26.26
N GLU A 161 -37.33 5.26 26.91
CA GLU A 161 -37.72 4.66 28.19
C GLU A 161 -37.75 5.73 29.29
N LYS A 162 -36.67 6.50 29.45
CA LYS A 162 -36.60 7.60 30.45
C LYS A 162 -37.72 8.62 30.26
N ILE A 163 -38.02 9.02 29.03
CA ILE A 163 -39.13 9.96 28.75
C ILE A 163 -40.49 9.35 29.10
N LYS A 164 -40.66 8.04 28.91
CA LYS A 164 -41.88 7.33 29.27
C LYS A 164 -42.05 7.29 30.79
N ASP A 165 -40.99 6.96 31.53
CA ASP A 165 -41.02 6.93 32.99
C ASP A 165 -41.34 8.32 33.57
N LEU A 166 -40.70 9.38 33.07
CA LEU A 166 -41.00 10.77 33.43
C LEU A 166 -42.47 11.13 33.17
N LYS A 167 -43.05 10.60 32.08
CA LYS A 167 -44.47 10.85 31.74
C LYS A 167 -45.40 10.08 32.68
N ASP A 168 -45.05 8.86 33.04
CA ASP A 168 -45.81 8.05 33.98
C ASP A 168 -45.76 8.65 35.41
N GLU A 169 -44.64 9.26 35.80
CA GLU A 169 -44.52 10.04 37.04
C GLU A 169 -45.39 11.30 37.05
N LEU A 170 -45.39 12.07 35.96
CA LEU A 170 -46.25 13.24 35.81
C LEU A 170 -47.74 12.88 35.99
N ASN A 171 -48.18 11.75 35.42
CA ASN A 171 -49.57 11.32 35.49
C ASN A 171 -49.96 10.66 36.82
N LYS A 172 -49.01 10.34 37.71
CA LYS A 172 -49.29 9.79 39.04
C LYS A 172 -49.71 10.86 40.05
N ASP A 173 -49.40 12.12 39.77
CA ASP A 173 -49.68 13.28 40.64
C ASP A 173 -50.86 14.14 40.15
N GLU A 174 -51.59 13.71 39.11
CA GLU A 174 -52.91 14.24 38.68
C GLU A 174 -54.08 13.47 39.31
#